data_AF-A0A1S2LQC4-F1
#
_entry.id   AF-A0A1S2LQC4-F1
#
_cell.length_a   1.000
_cell.length_b   1.000
_cell.length_c   1.000
_cell.angle_alpha   90.00
_cell.angle_beta   90.00
_cell.angle_gamma   90.00
#
_symmetry.space_group_name_H-M   'P 1'
#
loop_
_entity.id
_entity.type
_entity.pdbx_description
1 polymer ?
#
loop_
_entity_poly.entity_id
_entity_poly.type
_entity_poly.pdbx_seq_one_letter_code
_entity_poly.pdbx_strand_id
1 'polypeptide(L)'
;MKKEKKALLKPMEELFSDFFPWLAGQYDKESGGFYYAESSKNVENYLPDIESTAQALNILERYQLIERMPIEMKQKVITFLQQKQNENTGYFLDDNPNMVNDEVMVARAIGYCSNRLMKFGKKPLYPLPKKDSSAPTYMESTETYKDWLSNIDLRNSWRGCDRLGVSAVYLAQLSDDTRQDYLNVALDFFKEIQDPKTGLWGEGSMYVRISGTFKLHTFYSKFNIPLPRREKIYESILACLKTETATDMCYIRNSVNLLDYLDLKMPKSDLFDVIKITTENMKKLKRLDGGFSREIENSPSAPNVAQVKQGDYYPDMPVAVHLSQGLYEGDMNASTQAVLIHMLCYRLANLEFDYRHPNFESFYSMIDSSWV
;
A
#
# COMPACT_ATOMS: atom_id res chain seq x y z
N MET A 1 -5.18 32.71 -1.16
CA MET A 1 -4.66 31.40 -1.61
C MET A 1 -4.77 30.30 -0.54
N LYS A 2 -4.22 30.43 0.67
CA LYS A 2 -4.32 29.38 1.74
C LYS A 2 -5.77 28.99 2.07
N LYS A 3 -6.67 29.98 2.27
CA LYS A 3 -8.10 29.77 2.56
C LYS A 3 -8.83 29.00 1.44
N GLU A 4 -8.51 29.31 0.19
CA GLU A 4 -9.12 28.67 -0.99
C GLU A 4 -8.70 27.20 -1.10
N LYS A 5 -7.41 26.90 -0.91
CA LYS A 5 -6.91 25.52 -0.89
C LYS A 5 -7.48 24.70 0.26
N LYS A 6 -7.66 25.30 1.45
CA LYS A 6 -8.38 24.65 2.56
C LYS A 6 -9.84 24.36 2.21
N ALA A 7 -10.53 25.33 1.60
CA ALA A 7 -11.91 25.12 1.17
C ALA A 7 -12.06 23.98 0.13
N LEU A 8 -11.04 23.78 -0.71
CA LEU A 8 -10.98 22.69 -1.68
C LEU A 8 -10.82 21.31 -1.04
N LEU A 9 -10.14 21.20 0.10
CA LEU A 9 -9.91 19.93 0.81
C LEU A 9 -11.04 19.55 1.77
N LYS A 10 -11.85 20.54 2.20
CA LYS A 10 -12.96 20.31 3.14
C LYS A 10 -13.90 19.16 2.75
N PRO A 11 -14.35 19.02 1.49
CA PRO A 11 -15.22 17.89 1.12
C PRO A 11 -14.55 16.52 1.28
N MET A 12 -13.22 16.44 1.14
CA MET A 12 -12.47 15.22 1.39
C MET A 12 -12.38 14.90 2.88
N GLU A 13 -12.17 15.92 3.72
CA GLU A 13 -12.16 15.77 5.19
C GLU A 13 -13.49 15.21 5.72
N GLU A 14 -14.61 15.69 5.16
CA GLU A 14 -15.96 15.24 5.53
C GLU A 14 -16.16 13.72 5.30
N LEU A 15 -15.42 13.11 4.37
CA LEU A 15 -15.43 11.65 4.14
C LEU A 15 -14.84 10.85 5.31
N PHE A 16 -14.14 11.48 6.26
CA PHE A 16 -13.52 10.81 7.41
C PHE A 16 -14.30 11.01 8.72
N SER A 17 -15.48 11.61 8.68
CA SER A 17 -16.27 11.95 9.87
C SER A 17 -16.58 10.75 10.77
N ASP A 18 -16.82 9.59 10.19
CA ASP A 18 -17.19 8.32 10.83
C ASP A 18 -16.06 7.26 10.76
N PHE A 19 -14.87 7.65 10.31
CA PHE A 19 -13.76 6.73 10.03
C PHE A 19 -13.10 6.11 11.28
N PHE A 20 -12.93 6.90 12.34
CA PHE A 20 -12.27 6.42 13.57
C PHE A 20 -13.12 5.47 14.40
N PRO A 21 -14.44 5.69 14.55
CA PRO A 21 -15.34 4.67 15.08
C PRO A 21 -15.22 3.34 14.34
N TRP A 22 -15.18 3.37 13.00
CA TRP A 22 -14.96 2.16 12.18
C TRP A 22 -13.62 1.50 12.47
N LEU A 23 -12.52 2.26 12.46
CA LEU A 23 -11.17 1.74 12.73
C LEU A 23 -11.08 1.12 14.13
N ALA A 24 -11.68 1.77 15.14
CA ALA A 24 -11.73 1.25 16.51
C ALA A 24 -12.50 -0.08 16.57
N GLY A 25 -13.60 -0.18 15.81
CA GLY A 25 -14.39 -1.40 15.67
C GLY A 25 -13.66 -2.56 14.98
N GLN A 26 -12.53 -2.31 14.31
CA GLN A 26 -11.69 -3.36 13.73
C GLN A 26 -10.62 -3.88 14.71
N TYR A 27 -10.40 -3.24 15.85
CA TYR A 27 -9.41 -3.71 16.82
C TYR A 27 -9.93 -4.91 17.61
N ASP A 28 -9.15 -5.99 17.64
CA ASP A 28 -9.43 -7.15 18.46
C ASP A 28 -8.71 -7.05 19.81
N LYS A 29 -9.47 -6.87 20.89
CA LYS A 29 -8.91 -6.69 22.23
C LYS A 29 -8.22 -7.93 22.75
N GLU A 30 -8.62 -9.12 22.32
CA GLU A 30 -8.09 -10.37 22.85
C GLU A 30 -6.68 -10.63 22.30
N SER A 31 -6.53 -10.61 20.98
CA SER A 31 -5.24 -10.84 20.31
C SER A 31 -4.35 -9.60 20.28
N GLY A 32 -4.92 -8.40 20.19
CA GLY A 32 -4.20 -7.17 19.91
C GLY A 32 -3.97 -6.87 18.42
N GLY A 33 -4.54 -7.68 17.53
CA GLY A 33 -4.53 -7.43 16.08
C GLY A 33 -5.69 -6.57 15.60
N PHE A 34 -5.75 -6.32 14.30
CA PHE A 34 -6.90 -5.71 13.63
C PHE A 34 -7.49 -6.62 12.57
N TYR A 35 -8.81 -6.64 12.47
CA TYR A 35 -9.57 -7.30 11.41
C TYR A 35 -9.46 -6.54 10.08
N TYR A 36 -9.62 -7.27 8.98
CA TYR A 36 -9.58 -6.71 7.63
C TYR A 36 -10.85 -5.90 7.30
N ALA A 37 -12.03 -6.43 7.64
CA ALA A 37 -13.33 -5.81 7.39
C ALA A 37 -14.36 -6.21 8.48
N GLU A 38 -15.54 -5.59 8.48
CA GLU A 38 -16.59 -5.88 9.47
C GLU A 38 -17.01 -7.35 9.45
N SER A 39 -17.20 -7.90 8.25
CA SER A 39 -17.59 -9.30 8.06
C SER A 39 -16.54 -10.31 8.52
N SER A 40 -15.27 -9.90 8.65
CA SER A 40 -14.21 -10.75 9.20
C SER A 40 -14.55 -11.21 10.62
N LYS A 41 -15.22 -10.38 11.43
CA LYS A 41 -15.55 -10.69 12.82
C LYS A 41 -16.63 -11.76 13.00
N ASN A 42 -17.41 -12.01 11.94
CA ASN A 42 -18.58 -12.90 12.00
C ASN A 42 -18.32 -14.28 11.41
N VAL A 43 -17.08 -14.57 11.02
CA VAL A 43 -16.68 -15.85 10.43
C VAL A 43 -15.58 -16.45 11.28
N GLU A 44 -15.83 -17.64 11.83
CA GLU A 44 -14.96 -18.33 12.79
C GLU A 44 -13.49 -18.43 12.34
N ASN A 45 -13.24 -18.54 11.03
CA ASN A 45 -11.90 -18.71 10.47
C ASN A 45 -11.23 -17.41 10.00
N TYR A 46 -11.88 -16.25 10.14
CA TYR A 46 -11.27 -14.96 9.83
C TYR A 46 -10.79 -14.31 11.11
N LEU A 47 -9.48 -14.38 11.33
CA LEU A 47 -8.81 -13.82 12.49
C LEU A 47 -8.13 -12.50 12.13
N PRO A 48 -7.79 -11.66 13.13
CA PRO A 48 -6.88 -10.54 12.91
C PRO A 48 -5.56 -11.02 12.30
N ASP A 49 -5.12 -10.32 11.25
CA ASP A 49 -3.97 -10.73 10.43
C ASP A 49 -2.84 -9.69 10.45
N ILE A 50 -1.66 -10.09 9.96
CA ILE A 50 -0.46 -9.24 9.96
C ILE A 50 -0.67 -8.00 9.08
N GLU A 51 -1.21 -8.16 7.87
CA GLU A 51 -1.34 -7.07 6.90
C GLU A 51 -2.34 -6.02 7.39
N SER A 52 -3.53 -6.43 7.84
CA SER A 52 -4.53 -5.53 8.40
C SER A 52 -4.02 -4.80 9.64
N THR A 53 -3.35 -5.52 10.55
CA THR A 53 -2.73 -4.92 11.74
C THR A 53 -1.67 -3.88 11.36
N ALA A 54 -0.78 -4.19 10.43
CA ALA A 54 0.26 -3.26 9.99
C ALA A 54 -0.30 -2.01 9.30
N GLN A 55 -1.40 -2.17 8.56
CA GLN A 55 -2.13 -1.10 7.89
C GLN A 55 -2.91 -0.20 8.85
N ALA A 56 -3.52 -0.78 9.90
CA ALA A 56 -4.09 -0.01 11.01
C ALA A 56 -3.00 0.80 11.72
N LEU A 57 -1.86 0.20 12.02
CA LEU A 57 -0.72 0.90 12.60
C LEU A 57 -0.15 2.00 11.68
N ASN A 58 -0.23 1.84 10.36
CA ASN A 58 0.09 2.92 9.41
C ASN A 58 -0.88 4.09 9.54
N ILE A 59 -2.18 3.82 9.71
CA ILE A 59 -3.19 4.86 9.94
C ILE A 59 -2.88 5.60 11.24
N LEU A 60 -2.67 4.88 12.34
CA LEU A 60 -2.35 5.47 13.64
C LEU A 60 -1.06 6.30 13.58
N GLU A 61 -0.04 5.83 12.87
CA GLU A 61 1.21 6.58 12.69
C GLU A 61 0.99 7.88 11.92
N ARG A 62 0.24 7.82 10.81
CA ARG A 62 -0.08 8.98 9.99
C ARG A 62 -0.86 10.05 10.76
N TYR A 63 -1.63 9.66 11.78
CA TYR A 63 -2.33 10.58 12.67
C TYR A 63 -1.61 10.84 14.00
N GLN A 64 -0.34 10.44 14.13
CA GLN A 64 0.49 10.64 15.34
C GLN A 64 -0.11 10.00 16.62
N LEU A 65 -0.95 8.98 16.46
CA LEU A 65 -1.60 8.29 17.57
C LEU A 65 -0.72 7.22 18.21
N ILE A 66 0.30 6.72 17.51
CA ILE A 66 1.20 5.66 18.00
C ILE A 66 1.91 6.06 19.30
N GLU A 67 2.36 7.31 19.41
CA GLU A 67 3.08 7.80 20.60
C GLU A 67 2.18 7.82 21.83
N ARG A 68 0.89 8.09 21.64
CA ARG A 68 -0.15 8.15 22.68
C ARG A 68 -0.85 6.81 22.92
N MET A 69 -0.44 5.74 22.25
CA MET A 69 -1.04 4.42 22.40
C MET A 69 -0.94 3.93 23.85
N PRO A 70 -2.06 3.52 24.49
CA PRO A 70 -2.05 2.95 25.83
C PRO A 70 -1.04 1.81 25.94
N ILE A 71 -0.32 1.76 27.07
CA ILE A 71 0.77 0.79 27.28
C ILE A 71 0.28 -0.65 27.10
N GLU A 72 -0.92 -0.94 27.59
CA GLU A 72 -1.51 -2.27 27.48
C GLU A 72 -1.85 -2.67 26.04
N MET A 73 -2.49 -1.77 25.29
CA MET A 73 -2.75 -1.96 23.86
C MET A 73 -1.44 -2.16 23.09
N LYS A 74 -0.43 -1.33 23.37
CA LYS A 74 0.90 -1.43 22.76
C LYS A 74 1.54 -2.78 23.04
N GLN A 75 1.45 -3.27 24.28
CA GLN A 75 1.99 -4.57 24.66
C GLN A 75 1.25 -5.72 23.96
N LYS A 76 -0.08 -5.65 23.83
CA LYS A 76 -0.86 -6.64 23.07
C LYS A 76 -0.48 -6.67 21.59
N VAL A 77 -0.35 -5.51 20.94
CA VAL A 77 0.12 -5.42 19.54
C VAL A 77 1.53 -6.01 19.38
N ILE A 78 2.44 -5.72 20.31
CA ILE A 78 3.79 -6.31 20.29
C ILE A 78 3.72 -7.83 20.37
N THR A 79 2.94 -8.35 21.32
CA THR A 79 2.75 -9.78 21.53
C THR A 79 2.13 -10.44 20.30
N PHE A 80 1.09 -9.85 19.71
CA PHE A 80 0.47 -10.29 18.46
C PHE A 80 1.51 -10.47 17.36
N LEU A 81 2.29 -9.42 17.06
CA LEU A 81 3.29 -9.47 15.99
C LEU A 81 4.39 -10.51 16.27
N GLN A 82 4.81 -10.65 17.53
CA GLN A 82 5.82 -11.63 17.94
C GLN A 82 5.31 -13.07 17.81
N GLN A 83 4.06 -13.34 18.19
CA GLN A 83 3.45 -14.67 18.14
C GLN A 83 3.23 -15.17 16.71
N LYS A 84 3.12 -14.27 15.74
CA LYS A 84 3.08 -14.63 14.31
C LYS A 84 4.42 -15.16 13.78
N GLN A 85 5.50 -15.09 14.57
CA GLN A 85 6.80 -15.56 14.13
C GLN A 85 6.96 -17.07 14.36
N ASN A 86 7.26 -17.80 13.30
CA ASN A 86 7.57 -19.21 13.34
C ASN A 86 8.97 -19.45 13.93
N GLU A 87 9.08 -20.28 14.96
CA GLU A 87 10.34 -20.59 15.66
C GLU A 87 11.42 -21.20 14.77
N ASN A 88 11.03 -22.15 13.91
CA ASN A 88 11.99 -22.94 13.13
C ASN A 88 12.55 -22.17 11.94
N THR A 89 11.73 -21.32 11.32
CA THR A 89 12.07 -20.65 10.06
C THR A 89 12.38 -19.16 10.24
N GLY A 90 11.91 -18.55 11.33
CA GLY A 90 12.03 -17.12 11.59
C GLY A 90 11.05 -16.24 10.79
N TYR A 91 10.27 -16.81 9.86
CA TYR A 91 9.25 -16.09 9.09
C TYR A 91 8.07 -15.67 9.96
N PHE A 92 7.42 -14.56 9.57
CA PHE A 92 6.12 -14.15 10.13
C PHE A 92 5.00 -14.65 9.22
N LEU A 93 4.06 -15.42 9.79
CA LEU A 93 2.98 -16.07 9.06
C LEU A 93 1.65 -15.90 9.82
N ASP A 94 0.58 -15.68 9.07
CA ASP A 94 -0.78 -15.89 9.55
C ASP A 94 -1.15 -17.38 9.45
N ASP A 95 -2.22 -17.78 10.14
CA ASP A 95 -2.61 -19.20 10.26
C ASP A 95 -3.13 -19.81 8.94
N ASN A 96 -3.33 -18.98 7.91
CA ASN A 96 -3.80 -19.44 6.62
C ASN A 96 -2.67 -20.23 5.89
N PRO A 97 -2.88 -21.52 5.56
CA PRO A 97 -1.85 -22.36 4.97
C PRO A 97 -1.41 -21.93 3.57
N ASN A 98 -2.19 -21.08 2.89
CA ASN A 98 -1.82 -20.59 1.56
C ASN A 98 -0.81 -19.44 1.60
N MET A 99 -0.69 -18.73 2.74
CA MET A 99 0.22 -17.58 2.85
C MET A 99 1.68 -17.97 2.57
N VAL A 100 2.13 -19.13 3.03
CA VAL A 100 3.51 -19.60 2.86
C VAL A 100 3.90 -19.78 1.38
N ASN A 101 2.91 -19.97 0.50
CA ASN A 101 3.11 -20.17 -0.94
C ASN A 101 3.10 -18.87 -1.74
N ASP A 102 2.84 -17.72 -1.10
CA ASP A 102 2.87 -16.39 -1.72
C ASP A 102 4.11 -15.62 -1.24
N GLU A 103 5.17 -15.64 -2.07
CA GLU A 103 6.45 -14.98 -1.78
C GLU A 103 6.28 -13.49 -1.42
N VAL A 104 5.29 -12.81 -2.01
CA VAL A 104 5.09 -11.38 -1.83
C VAL A 104 4.38 -11.10 -0.51
N MET A 105 3.45 -11.96 -0.09
CA MET A 105 2.87 -11.89 1.26
C MET A 105 3.92 -12.17 2.33
N VAL A 106 4.71 -13.23 2.18
CA VAL A 106 5.77 -13.60 3.15
C VAL A 106 6.81 -12.48 3.29
N ALA A 107 7.29 -11.93 2.18
CA ALA A 107 8.25 -10.82 2.20
C ALA A 107 7.65 -9.56 2.86
N ARG A 108 6.39 -9.23 2.55
CA ARG A 108 5.67 -8.11 3.18
C ARG A 108 5.50 -8.31 4.69
N ALA A 109 5.13 -9.51 5.13
CA ALA A 109 4.95 -9.84 6.54
C ALA A 109 6.24 -9.64 7.34
N ILE A 110 7.39 -10.07 6.82
CA ILE A 110 8.70 -9.77 7.43
C ILE A 110 8.86 -8.26 7.60
N GLY A 111 8.68 -7.50 6.52
CA GLY A 111 8.82 -6.04 6.54
C GLY A 111 7.87 -5.36 7.53
N TYR A 112 6.60 -5.79 7.57
CA TYR A 112 5.61 -5.23 8.48
C TYR A 112 5.95 -5.51 9.94
N CYS A 113 6.14 -6.77 10.32
CA CYS A 113 6.38 -7.14 11.71
C CYS A 113 7.71 -6.58 12.23
N SER A 114 8.81 -6.77 11.49
CA SER A 114 10.14 -6.33 11.94
C SER A 114 10.23 -4.81 12.10
N ASN A 115 9.72 -4.04 11.15
CA ASN A 115 9.73 -2.57 11.24
C ASN A 115 8.85 -2.07 12.38
N ARG A 116 7.68 -2.69 12.63
CA ARG A 116 6.80 -2.31 13.73
C ARG A 116 7.38 -2.62 15.09
N LEU A 117 7.93 -3.82 15.28
CA LEU A 117 8.61 -4.20 16.52
C LEU A 117 9.76 -3.24 16.82
N MET A 118 10.60 -2.94 15.82
CA MET A 118 11.68 -1.97 15.95
C MET A 118 11.18 -0.58 16.37
N LYS A 119 10.10 -0.06 15.75
CA LYS A 119 9.50 1.22 16.14
C LYS A 119 8.97 1.22 17.58
N PHE A 120 8.52 0.08 18.09
CA PHE A 120 8.12 -0.09 19.48
C PHE A 120 9.30 -0.38 20.44
N GLY A 121 10.55 -0.33 19.96
CA GLY A 121 11.73 -0.64 20.76
C GLY A 121 11.85 -2.12 21.12
N LYS A 122 11.23 -3.00 20.34
CA LYS A 122 11.23 -4.45 20.51
C LYS A 122 11.93 -5.15 19.34
N LYS A 123 12.15 -6.45 19.51
CA LYS A 123 12.78 -7.32 18.51
C LYS A 123 11.87 -8.51 18.20
N PRO A 124 12.02 -9.14 17.02
CA PRO A 124 11.50 -10.48 16.78
C PRO A 124 11.91 -11.47 17.90
N LEU A 125 11.09 -12.49 18.16
CA LEU A 125 11.39 -13.54 19.14
C LEU A 125 12.53 -14.45 18.68
N TYR A 126 12.54 -14.76 17.38
CA TYR A 126 13.50 -15.64 16.75
C TYR A 126 14.33 -14.87 15.72
N PRO A 127 15.54 -15.35 15.36
CA PRO A 127 16.31 -14.77 14.26
C PRO A 127 15.46 -14.69 12.99
N LEU A 128 15.56 -13.57 12.27
CA LEU A 128 14.95 -13.47 10.95
C LEU A 128 15.61 -14.50 10.00
N PRO A 129 14.89 -14.97 8.95
CA PRO A 129 15.44 -15.92 7.99
C PRO A 129 16.80 -15.44 7.46
N LYS A 130 17.83 -16.30 7.57
CA LYS A 130 19.19 -15.96 7.12
C LYS A 130 19.21 -15.73 5.61
N LYS A 131 19.73 -14.57 5.20
CA LYS A 131 19.80 -14.10 3.80
C LYS A 131 20.77 -14.89 2.91
N ASP A 132 21.80 -15.50 3.48
CA ASP A 132 23.06 -15.82 2.77
C ASP A 132 23.03 -17.02 1.80
N SER A 133 21.87 -17.60 1.46
CA SER A 133 21.80 -18.67 0.44
C SER A 133 20.55 -18.62 -0.45
N SER A 134 19.87 -17.47 -0.51
CA SER A 134 18.51 -17.37 -1.08
C SER A 134 18.33 -16.36 -2.21
N ALA A 135 19.41 -15.79 -2.74
CA ALA A 135 19.30 -14.96 -3.92
C ALA A 135 18.70 -15.81 -5.06
N PRO A 136 17.63 -15.35 -5.73
CA PRO A 136 17.06 -16.07 -6.86
C PRO A 136 18.11 -16.34 -7.92
N THR A 137 17.95 -17.42 -8.69
CA THR A 137 18.90 -17.81 -9.76
C THR A 137 19.15 -16.69 -10.78
N TYR A 138 18.18 -15.79 -10.98
CA TYR A 138 18.34 -14.62 -11.83
C TYR A 138 19.32 -13.56 -11.29
N MET A 139 19.79 -13.68 -10.05
CA MET A 139 20.79 -12.80 -9.43
C MET A 139 22.21 -13.37 -9.50
N GLU A 140 22.44 -14.47 -10.23
CA GLU A 140 23.75 -15.11 -10.35
C GLU A 140 24.74 -14.29 -11.21
N SER A 141 24.25 -13.60 -12.25
CA SER A 141 25.04 -12.72 -13.10
C SER A 141 24.19 -11.58 -13.69
N THR A 142 24.84 -10.54 -14.24
CA THR A 142 24.14 -9.45 -14.95
C THR A 142 23.38 -9.93 -16.18
N GLU A 143 23.86 -10.99 -16.84
CA GLU A 143 23.25 -11.61 -18.01
C GLU A 143 21.96 -12.35 -17.62
N THR A 144 22.05 -13.22 -16.60
CA THR A 144 20.87 -13.95 -16.11
C THR A 144 19.81 -13.01 -15.54
N TYR A 145 20.23 -11.90 -14.93
CA TYR A 145 19.34 -10.85 -14.49
C TYR A 145 18.64 -10.13 -15.65
N LYS A 146 19.39 -9.78 -16.70
CA LYS A 146 18.83 -9.18 -17.92
C LYS A 146 17.82 -10.10 -18.60
N ASP A 147 18.16 -11.39 -18.70
CA ASP A 147 17.28 -12.40 -19.28
C ASP A 147 15.98 -12.52 -18.47
N TRP A 148 16.09 -12.55 -17.14
CA TRP A 148 14.90 -12.54 -16.27
C TRP A 148 14.03 -11.30 -16.46
N LEU A 149 14.63 -10.10 -16.46
CA LEU A 149 13.92 -8.84 -16.70
C LEU A 149 13.12 -8.88 -18.01
N SER A 150 13.76 -9.39 -19.07
CA SER A 150 13.19 -9.46 -20.42
C SER A 150 12.04 -10.48 -20.55
N ASN A 151 11.93 -11.43 -19.63
CA ASN A 151 10.88 -12.46 -19.61
C ASN A 151 9.68 -12.10 -18.73
N ILE A 152 9.66 -10.92 -18.11
CA ILE A 152 8.51 -10.50 -17.30
C ILE A 152 7.37 -10.01 -18.18
N ASP A 153 6.21 -10.65 -18.04
CA ASP A 153 4.97 -10.25 -18.70
C ASP A 153 4.41 -8.92 -18.14
N LEU A 154 4.22 -7.95 -19.02
CA LEU A 154 3.72 -6.60 -18.70
C LEU A 154 2.27 -6.37 -19.13
N ARG A 155 1.55 -7.39 -19.62
CA ARG A 155 0.12 -7.29 -19.94
C ARG A 155 -0.70 -6.83 -18.73
N ASN A 156 -0.31 -7.28 -17.53
CA ASN A 156 -0.69 -6.64 -16.28
C ASN A 156 0.44 -5.76 -15.80
N SER A 157 0.37 -4.48 -16.18
CA SER A 157 1.38 -3.49 -15.78
C SER A 157 1.64 -3.49 -14.28
N TRP A 158 0.61 -3.60 -13.45
CA TRP A 158 0.79 -3.60 -12.00
C TRP A 158 1.63 -4.79 -11.54
N ARG A 159 1.27 -6.02 -11.93
CA ARG A 159 1.97 -7.23 -11.47
C ARG A 159 3.36 -7.34 -12.09
N GLY A 160 3.48 -7.10 -13.39
CA GLY A 160 4.76 -7.13 -14.09
C GLY A 160 5.75 -6.13 -13.49
N CYS A 161 5.32 -4.88 -13.30
CA CYS A 161 6.16 -3.86 -12.67
C CYS A 161 6.42 -4.11 -11.17
N ASP A 162 5.50 -4.76 -10.44
CA ASP A 162 5.73 -5.19 -9.06
C ASP A 162 6.86 -6.23 -8.99
N ARG A 163 6.87 -7.20 -9.92
CA ARG A 163 7.96 -8.18 -10.04
C ARG A 163 9.27 -7.51 -10.42
N LEU A 164 9.27 -6.60 -11.40
CA LEU A 164 10.48 -5.83 -11.74
C LEU A 164 10.98 -5.02 -10.54
N GLY A 165 10.09 -4.39 -9.78
CA GLY A 165 10.44 -3.57 -8.62
C GLY A 165 10.97 -4.37 -7.43
N VAL A 166 10.51 -5.61 -7.23
CA VAL A 166 10.91 -6.45 -6.08
C VAL A 166 12.39 -6.83 -6.13
N SER A 167 13.01 -6.87 -7.31
CA SER A 167 14.44 -7.18 -7.44
C SER A 167 15.32 -6.21 -6.65
N ALA A 168 14.86 -4.97 -6.43
CA ALA A 168 15.54 -3.97 -5.61
C ALA A 168 15.91 -4.48 -4.20
N VAL A 169 15.14 -5.42 -3.65
CA VAL A 169 15.44 -6.05 -2.36
C VAL A 169 16.73 -6.85 -2.41
N TYR A 170 17.00 -7.55 -3.51
CA TYR A 170 18.24 -8.32 -3.71
C TYR A 170 19.40 -7.41 -4.07
N LEU A 171 19.18 -6.44 -4.97
CA LEU A 171 20.21 -5.48 -5.37
C LEU A 171 20.75 -4.69 -4.17
N ALA A 172 19.89 -4.31 -3.22
CA ALA A 172 20.31 -3.61 -2.00
C ALA A 172 21.21 -4.42 -1.06
N GLN A 173 21.43 -5.71 -1.33
CA GLN A 173 22.28 -6.60 -0.55
C GLN A 173 23.66 -6.83 -1.20
N LEU A 174 23.83 -6.44 -2.46
CA LEU A 174 25.09 -6.53 -3.17
C LEU A 174 26.08 -5.46 -2.68
N SER A 175 27.37 -5.73 -2.85
CA SER A 175 28.43 -4.72 -2.71
C SER A 175 28.17 -3.54 -3.66
N ASP A 176 28.69 -2.36 -3.33
CA ASP A 176 28.39 -1.15 -4.09
C ASP A 176 28.77 -1.26 -5.57
N ASP A 177 29.93 -1.83 -5.89
CA ASP A 177 30.41 -2.02 -7.26
C ASP A 177 29.52 -2.99 -8.04
N THR A 178 29.29 -4.19 -7.50
CA THR A 178 28.43 -5.19 -8.15
C THR A 178 26.99 -4.69 -8.27
N ARG A 179 26.47 -3.99 -7.26
CA ARG A 179 25.15 -3.38 -7.30
C ARG A 179 25.04 -2.39 -8.46
N GLN A 180 26.08 -1.59 -8.71
CA GLN A 180 26.05 -0.60 -9.78
C GLN A 180 25.91 -1.24 -11.16
N ASP A 181 26.56 -2.37 -11.41
CA ASP A 181 26.45 -3.10 -12.67
C ASP A 181 25.01 -3.61 -12.91
N TYR A 182 24.39 -4.21 -11.90
CA TYR A 182 22.99 -4.65 -11.98
C TYR A 182 22.01 -3.49 -12.10
N LEU A 183 22.27 -2.37 -11.43
CA LEU A 183 21.46 -1.16 -11.58
C LEU A 183 21.51 -0.64 -13.01
N ASN A 184 22.68 -0.59 -13.65
CA ASN A 184 22.82 -0.16 -15.03
C ASN A 184 21.97 -1.04 -15.97
N VAL A 185 22.06 -2.37 -15.81
CA VAL A 185 21.24 -3.34 -16.57
C VAL A 185 19.75 -3.08 -16.40
N ALA A 186 19.29 -2.90 -15.15
CA ALA A 186 17.87 -2.63 -14.87
C ALA A 186 17.41 -1.31 -15.50
N LEU A 187 18.18 -0.24 -15.33
CA LEU A 187 17.81 1.09 -15.79
C LEU A 187 17.80 1.19 -17.31
N ASP A 188 18.74 0.54 -18.00
CA ASP A 188 18.76 0.47 -19.46
C ASP A 188 17.54 -0.28 -19.98
N PHE A 189 17.20 -1.42 -19.37
CA PHE A 189 15.98 -2.16 -19.70
C PHE A 189 14.72 -1.32 -19.44
N PHE A 190 14.58 -0.71 -18.26
CA PHE A 190 13.41 0.12 -17.93
C PHE A 190 13.26 1.31 -18.88
N LYS A 191 14.36 1.91 -19.33
CA LYS A 191 14.35 2.99 -20.31
C LYS A 191 13.88 2.50 -21.69
N GLU A 192 14.29 1.30 -22.10
CA GLU A 192 13.89 0.68 -23.36
C GLU A 192 12.37 0.43 -23.41
N ILE A 193 11.80 -0.10 -22.33
CA ILE A 193 10.37 -0.46 -22.26
C ILE A 193 9.43 0.68 -21.86
N GLN A 194 9.96 1.86 -21.48
CA GLN A 194 9.12 3.01 -21.12
C GLN A 194 8.49 3.63 -22.38
N ASP A 195 7.17 3.75 -22.41
CA ASP A 195 6.47 4.37 -23.54
C ASP A 195 6.90 5.84 -23.71
N PRO A 196 7.47 6.23 -24.86
CA PRO A 196 7.97 7.59 -25.05
C PRO A 196 6.87 8.66 -25.14
N LYS A 197 5.63 8.27 -25.46
CA LYS A 197 4.49 9.20 -25.60
C LYS A 197 3.84 9.48 -24.25
N THR A 198 3.62 8.45 -23.44
CA THR A 198 2.92 8.57 -22.16
C THR A 198 3.87 8.65 -20.96
N GLY A 199 5.11 8.19 -21.10
CA GLY A 199 6.04 8.01 -19.98
C GLY A 199 5.67 6.87 -19.04
N LEU A 200 4.62 6.11 -19.32
CA LEU A 200 4.16 5.01 -18.47
C LEU A 200 4.80 3.68 -18.88
N TRP A 201 4.85 2.74 -17.93
CA TRP A 201 5.29 1.37 -18.18
C TRP A 201 4.13 0.39 -18.35
N GLY A 202 4.37 -0.64 -19.15
CA GLY A 202 3.47 -1.77 -19.39
C GLY A 202 2.23 -1.44 -20.23
N GLU A 203 1.28 -2.38 -20.24
CA GLU A 203 0.06 -2.38 -21.06
C GLU A 203 -1.23 -2.25 -20.22
N GLY A 204 -2.39 -2.23 -20.90
CA GLY A 204 -3.71 -2.08 -20.29
C GLY A 204 -4.25 -0.63 -20.31
N SER A 205 -5.30 -0.37 -19.53
CA SER A 205 -5.88 0.98 -19.39
C SER A 205 -4.88 1.97 -18.78
N MET A 206 -5.18 3.27 -18.84
CA MET A 206 -4.27 4.26 -18.25
C MET A 206 -4.10 4.02 -16.74
N TYR A 207 -5.16 3.69 -16.01
CA TYR A 207 -5.03 3.37 -14.58
C TYR A 207 -4.18 2.13 -14.29
N VAL A 208 -4.25 1.09 -15.13
CA VAL A 208 -3.40 -0.10 -14.99
C VAL A 208 -1.93 0.26 -15.22
N ARG A 209 -1.63 1.03 -16.27
CA ARG A 209 -0.28 1.49 -16.60
C ARG A 209 0.27 2.46 -15.55
N ILE A 210 -0.54 3.39 -15.04
CA ILE A 210 -0.18 4.27 -13.91
C ILE A 210 0.14 3.42 -12.66
N SER A 211 -0.61 2.36 -12.43
CA SER A 211 -0.37 1.44 -11.32
C SER A 211 0.94 0.65 -11.50
N GLY A 212 1.30 0.29 -12.73
CA GLY A 212 2.63 -0.28 -13.06
C GLY A 212 3.77 0.72 -12.85
N THR A 213 3.62 1.94 -13.37
CA THR A 213 4.56 3.06 -13.12
C THR A 213 4.74 3.32 -11.63
N PHE A 214 3.65 3.27 -10.85
CA PHE A 214 3.70 3.37 -9.39
C PHE A 214 4.47 2.19 -8.78
N LYS A 215 4.45 0.98 -9.34
CA LYS A 215 5.30 -0.10 -8.81
C LYS A 215 6.77 0.12 -9.15
N LEU A 216 7.09 0.50 -10.38
CA LEU A 216 8.49 0.79 -10.73
C LEU A 216 9.06 1.99 -9.99
N HIS A 217 8.27 3.02 -9.64
CA HIS A 217 8.80 4.14 -8.85
C HIS A 217 9.43 3.71 -7.52
N THR A 218 8.98 2.60 -6.91
CA THR A 218 9.58 2.12 -5.66
C THR A 218 11.02 1.65 -5.86
N PHE A 219 11.35 1.11 -7.04
CA PHE A 219 12.73 0.79 -7.42
C PHE A 219 13.58 2.05 -7.51
N TYR A 220 13.12 3.04 -8.27
CA TYR A 220 13.79 4.34 -8.43
C TYR A 220 14.01 5.03 -7.08
N SER A 221 12.97 5.09 -6.24
CA SER A 221 13.05 5.67 -4.90
C SER A 221 14.01 4.91 -3.99
N LYS A 222 14.09 3.58 -4.08
CA LYS A 222 14.96 2.75 -3.22
C LYS A 222 16.44 3.10 -3.41
N PHE A 223 16.83 3.47 -4.63
CA PHE A 223 18.20 3.82 -4.99
C PHE A 223 18.42 5.32 -5.17
N ASN A 224 17.46 6.16 -4.75
CA ASN A 224 17.50 7.62 -4.90
C ASN A 224 17.72 8.09 -6.35
N ILE A 225 17.13 7.39 -7.30
CA ILE A 225 17.22 7.70 -8.73
C ILE A 225 15.95 8.46 -9.14
N PRO A 226 16.04 9.60 -9.85
CA PRO A 226 14.86 10.29 -10.37
C PRO A 226 14.13 9.44 -11.41
N LEU A 227 12.79 9.48 -11.40
CA LEU A 227 11.99 8.89 -12.48
C LEU A 227 12.30 9.59 -13.82
N PRO A 228 12.44 8.84 -14.93
CA PRO A 228 12.54 9.41 -16.27
C PRO A 228 11.17 9.92 -16.77
N ARG A 229 11.20 10.87 -17.72
CA ARG A 229 10.01 11.42 -18.42
C ARG A 229 8.90 11.93 -17.48
N ARG A 230 9.29 12.62 -16.39
CA ARG A 230 8.40 13.14 -15.34
C ARG A 230 7.21 13.91 -15.90
N GLU A 231 7.44 14.77 -16.88
CA GLU A 231 6.41 15.61 -17.51
C GLU A 231 5.37 14.76 -18.26
N LYS A 232 5.79 13.69 -18.93
CA LYS A 232 4.88 12.78 -19.63
C LYS A 232 4.05 11.92 -18.69
N ILE A 233 4.66 11.46 -17.59
CA ILE A 233 3.92 10.77 -16.52
C ILE A 233 2.86 11.71 -15.94
N TYR A 234 3.22 12.96 -15.65
CA TYR A 234 2.31 13.98 -15.16
C TYR A 234 1.13 14.23 -16.12
N GLU A 235 1.42 14.51 -17.40
CA GLU A 235 0.41 14.71 -18.45
C GLU A 235 -0.54 13.51 -18.55
N SER A 236 0.01 12.29 -18.50
CA SER A 236 -0.78 11.05 -18.58
C SER A 236 -1.67 10.85 -17.35
N ILE A 237 -1.20 11.17 -16.15
CA ILE A 237 -2.04 11.11 -14.95
C ILE A 237 -3.20 12.10 -15.06
N LEU A 238 -2.95 13.34 -15.49
CA LEU A 238 -4.02 14.34 -15.65
C LEU A 238 -5.04 13.92 -16.71
N ALA A 239 -4.58 13.38 -17.84
CA ALA A 239 -5.47 12.87 -18.88
C ALA A 239 -6.34 11.72 -18.32
N CYS A 240 -5.72 10.74 -17.66
CA CYS A 240 -6.43 9.61 -17.05
C CYS A 240 -7.51 10.06 -16.06
N LEU A 241 -7.19 10.98 -15.15
CA LEU A 241 -8.17 11.52 -14.19
C LEU A 241 -9.39 12.15 -14.86
N LYS A 242 -9.23 12.72 -16.06
CA LYS A 242 -10.29 13.41 -16.80
C LYS A 242 -11.10 12.47 -17.69
N THR A 243 -10.54 11.34 -18.13
CA THR A 243 -11.14 10.49 -19.17
C THR A 243 -11.53 9.10 -18.71
N GLU A 244 -10.93 8.58 -17.64
CA GLU A 244 -11.22 7.26 -17.10
C GLU A 244 -11.94 7.33 -15.75
N THR A 245 -12.67 6.27 -15.39
CA THR A 245 -13.31 6.15 -14.08
C THR A 245 -12.46 5.26 -13.16
N ALA A 246 -12.04 5.79 -12.02
CA ALA A 246 -11.40 4.98 -11.00
C ALA A 246 -12.45 4.08 -10.33
N THR A 247 -12.35 2.77 -10.56
CA THR A 247 -13.20 1.74 -9.94
C THR A 247 -12.55 1.09 -8.72
N ASP A 248 -11.28 1.40 -8.45
CA ASP A 248 -10.47 0.81 -7.40
C ASP A 248 -9.71 1.91 -6.62
N MET A 249 -9.67 1.82 -5.28
CA MET A 249 -8.94 2.75 -4.41
C MET A 249 -7.44 2.86 -4.77
N CYS A 250 -6.82 1.76 -5.23
CA CYS A 250 -5.43 1.79 -5.68
C CYS A 250 -5.21 2.72 -6.87
N TYR A 251 -6.18 2.82 -7.79
CA TYR A 251 -6.06 3.71 -8.95
C TYR A 251 -6.00 5.18 -8.52
N ILE A 252 -6.80 5.54 -7.53
CA ILE A 252 -6.79 6.88 -6.93
C ILE A 252 -5.44 7.10 -6.23
N ARG A 253 -5.06 6.19 -5.32
CA ARG A 253 -3.85 6.33 -4.50
C ARG A 253 -2.58 6.39 -5.34
N ASN A 254 -2.43 5.51 -6.33
CA ASN A 254 -1.24 5.43 -7.18
C ASN A 254 -1.04 6.73 -7.97
N SER A 255 -2.13 7.29 -8.49
CA SER A 255 -2.12 8.56 -9.23
C SER A 255 -1.65 9.72 -8.35
N VAL A 256 -2.28 9.89 -7.18
CA VAL A 256 -1.94 10.99 -6.25
C VAL A 256 -0.53 10.84 -5.68
N ASN A 257 -0.10 9.61 -5.41
CA ASN A 257 1.26 9.33 -4.93
C ASN A 257 2.32 9.68 -5.98
N LEU A 258 2.12 9.29 -7.25
CA LEU A 258 3.02 9.67 -8.32
C LEU A 258 3.05 11.19 -8.51
N LEU A 259 1.92 11.89 -8.48
CA LEU A 259 1.90 13.35 -8.58
C LEU A 259 2.73 14.02 -7.47
N ASP A 260 2.64 13.52 -6.24
CA ASP A 260 3.45 14.01 -5.11
C ASP A 260 4.93 13.67 -5.30
N TYR A 261 5.27 12.43 -5.66
CA TYR A 261 6.65 11.98 -5.89
C TYR A 261 7.32 12.74 -7.06
N LEU A 262 6.55 13.05 -8.10
CA LEU A 262 7.05 13.77 -9.27
C LEU A 262 7.48 15.19 -8.92
N ASP A 263 7.04 15.78 -7.80
CA ASP A 263 7.45 17.11 -7.31
C ASP A 263 7.54 18.17 -8.43
N LEU A 264 6.53 18.20 -9.30
CA LEU A 264 6.42 19.17 -10.38
C LEU A 264 5.57 20.35 -9.93
N LYS A 265 5.88 21.54 -10.47
CA LYS A 265 5.06 22.73 -10.25
C LYS A 265 3.69 22.55 -10.92
N MET A 266 2.70 22.19 -10.13
CA MET A 266 1.32 22.00 -10.58
C MET A 266 0.60 23.34 -10.76
N PRO A 267 0.04 23.64 -11.94
CA PRO A 267 -0.86 24.77 -12.15
C PRO A 267 -2.06 24.73 -11.20
N LYS A 268 -2.59 25.91 -10.84
CA LYS A 268 -3.73 26.01 -9.92
C LYS A 268 -4.97 25.26 -10.43
N SER A 269 -5.22 25.31 -11.74
CA SER A 269 -6.33 24.58 -12.39
C SER A 269 -6.16 23.07 -12.21
N ASP A 270 -4.95 22.55 -12.41
CA ASP A 270 -4.69 21.12 -12.31
C ASP A 270 -4.77 20.65 -10.85
N LEU A 271 -4.31 21.46 -9.89
CA LEU A 271 -4.50 21.17 -8.46
C LEU A 271 -5.98 21.09 -8.09
N PHE A 272 -6.79 22.00 -8.62
CA PHE A 272 -8.23 21.98 -8.41
C PHE A 272 -8.87 20.71 -9.00
N ASP A 273 -8.55 20.39 -10.25
CA ASP A 273 -9.06 19.19 -10.92
C ASP A 273 -8.64 17.92 -10.18
N VAL A 274 -7.36 17.78 -9.81
CA VAL A 274 -6.83 16.62 -9.09
C VAL A 274 -7.58 16.42 -7.78
N ILE A 275 -7.65 17.43 -6.90
CA ILE A 275 -8.30 17.25 -5.59
C ILE A 275 -9.79 16.97 -5.77
N LYS A 276 -10.47 17.66 -6.69
CA LYS A 276 -11.90 17.46 -6.93
C LYS A 276 -12.18 16.03 -7.44
N ILE A 277 -11.50 15.59 -8.49
CA ILE A 277 -11.69 14.27 -9.09
C ILE A 277 -11.33 13.17 -8.09
N THR A 278 -10.21 13.32 -7.37
CA THR A 278 -9.81 12.39 -6.30
C THR A 278 -10.89 12.28 -5.23
N THR A 279 -11.44 13.40 -4.76
CA THR A 279 -12.49 13.41 -3.74
C THR A 279 -13.76 12.71 -4.23
N GLU A 280 -14.21 13.02 -5.45
CA GLU A 280 -15.42 12.40 -6.03
C GLU A 280 -15.24 10.89 -6.23
N ASN A 281 -14.04 10.44 -6.61
CA ASN A 281 -13.76 9.01 -6.73
C ASN A 281 -13.68 8.32 -5.34
N MET A 282 -13.08 8.95 -4.34
CA MET A 282 -13.07 8.42 -2.96
C MET A 282 -14.49 8.30 -2.40
N LYS A 283 -15.37 9.24 -2.70
CA LYS A 283 -16.77 9.22 -2.26
C LYS A 283 -17.53 7.98 -2.74
N LYS A 284 -17.25 7.48 -3.95
CA LYS A 284 -17.85 6.23 -4.50
C LYS A 284 -17.41 4.99 -3.73
N LEU A 285 -16.24 5.05 -3.10
CA LEU A 285 -15.63 3.96 -2.34
C LEU A 285 -15.88 4.06 -0.83
N LYS A 286 -16.44 5.18 -0.35
CA LYS A 286 -16.87 5.34 1.04
C LYS A 286 -18.05 4.42 1.34
N ARG A 287 -18.09 3.88 2.55
CA ARG A 287 -19.13 2.95 3.01
C ARG A 287 -19.87 3.51 4.23
N LEU A 288 -21.07 2.98 4.45
CA LEU A 288 -21.95 3.42 5.55
C LEU A 288 -21.42 3.01 6.93
N ASP A 289 -20.55 2.00 6.98
CA ASP A 289 -19.93 1.51 8.22
C ASP A 289 -18.82 2.42 8.74
N GLY A 290 -18.41 3.44 7.97
CA GLY A 290 -17.32 4.34 8.32
C GLY A 290 -16.03 4.13 7.52
N GLY A 291 -15.81 2.93 6.99
CA GLY A 291 -14.61 2.59 6.22
C GLY A 291 -14.67 2.98 4.75
N PHE A 292 -13.58 2.69 4.05
CA PHE A 292 -13.50 2.76 2.59
C PHE A 292 -13.30 1.35 2.03
N SER A 293 -13.88 1.09 0.87
CA SER A 293 -13.78 -0.17 0.16
C SER A 293 -12.78 -0.08 -1.00
N ARG A 294 -12.16 -1.20 -1.32
CA ARG A 294 -11.20 -1.31 -2.43
C ARG A 294 -11.84 -1.15 -3.79
N GLU A 295 -13.07 -1.63 -4.00
CA GLU A 295 -13.79 -1.51 -5.27
C GLU A 295 -15.18 -0.92 -5.08
N ILE A 296 -15.80 -0.43 -6.16
CA ILE A 296 -17.12 0.23 -6.08
C ILE A 296 -18.21 -0.71 -5.58
N GLU A 297 -18.24 -1.96 -6.05
CA GLU A 297 -19.34 -2.89 -5.76
C GLU A 297 -19.14 -3.73 -4.50
N ASN A 298 -17.89 -3.93 -4.07
CA ASN A 298 -17.56 -4.71 -2.89
C ASN A 298 -16.11 -4.49 -2.44
N SER A 299 -15.81 -4.87 -1.21
CA SER A 299 -14.45 -5.08 -0.76
C SER A 299 -13.99 -6.46 -1.22
N PRO A 300 -12.83 -6.62 -1.86
CA PRO A 300 -12.31 -7.94 -2.23
C PRO A 300 -12.00 -8.75 -0.97
N SER A 301 -12.47 -10.00 -0.91
CA SER A 301 -12.21 -10.87 0.24
C SER A 301 -10.73 -11.26 0.39
N ALA A 302 -9.97 -11.27 -0.71
CA ALA A 302 -8.58 -11.69 -0.73
C ALA A 302 -7.68 -10.57 -1.32
N PRO A 303 -7.10 -9.69 -0.47
CA PRO A 303 -6.34 -8.54 -0.96
C PRO A 303 -5.05 -8.94 -1.70
N ASN A 304 -4.52 -10.14 -1.49
CA ASN A 304 -3.31 -10.64 -2.14
C ASN A 304 -3.48 -10.91 -3.64
N VAL A 305 -4.70 -11.25 -4.07
CA VAL A 305 -5.04 -11.52 -5.48
C VAL A 305 -6.06 -10.56 -6.07
N ALA A 306 -6.54 -9.56 -5.30
CA ALA A 306 -7.56 -8.59 -5.70
C ALA A 306 -7.25 -7.75 -6.96
N GLN A 307 -6.05 -7.88 -7.53
CA GLN A 307 -5.67 -7.22 -8.79
C GLN A 307 -6.05 -8.04 -10.03
N VAL A 308 -6.44 -9.31 -9.87
CA VAL A 308 -6.98 -10.12 -10.96
C VAL A 308 -8.46 -9.77 -11.08
N LYS A 309 -8.82 -8.99 -12.11
CA LYS A 309 -10.20 -8.59 -12.33
C LYS A 309 -10.94 -9.63 -13.16
N GLN A 310 -12.27 -9.56 -13.17
CA GLN A 310 -13.09 -10.49 -13.95
C GLN A 310 -12.68 -10.47 -15.43
N GLY A 311 -12.34 -11.64 -15.97
CA GLY A 311 -11.90 -11.80 -17.35
C GLY A 311 -10.37 -11.75 -17.55
N ASP A 312 -9.62 -11.35 -16.52
CA ASP A 312 -8.16 -11.46 -16.53
C ASP A 312 -7.71 -12.87 -16.14
N TYR A 313 -6.61 -13.33 -16.74
CA TYR A 313 -5.96 -14.57 -16.38
C TYR A 313 -4.46 -14.37 -16.26
N TYR A 314 -3.91 -14.84 -15.15
CA TYR A 314 -2.48 -14.83 -14.88
C TYR A 314 -2.07 -16.20 -14.35
N PRO A 315 -1.20 -16.93 -15.06
CA PRO A 315 -0.91 -18.34 -14.75
C PRO A 315 -0.21 -18.52 -13.40
N ASP A 316 0.55 -17.52 -12.95
CA ASP A 316 1.41 -17.61 -11.77
C ASP A 316 0.83 -16.88 -10.54
N MET A 317 -0.50 -16.71 -10.48
CA MET A 317 -1.12 -16.11 -9.30
C MET A 317 -1.17 -17.12 -8.15
N PRO A 318 -0.79 -16.71 -6.93
CA PRO A 318 -0.91 -17.56 -5.77
C PRO A 318 -2.39 -17.83 -5.44
N VAL A 319 -2.64 -18.84 -4.62
CA VAL A 319 -3.98 -19.13 -4.10
C VAL A 319 -4.46 -17.94 -3.26
N ALA A 320 -5.73 -17.57 -3.43
CA ALA A 320 -6.36 -16.49 -2.69
C ALA A 320 -6.32 -16.74 -1.17
N VAL A 321 -5.89 -15.74 -0.41
CA VAL A 321 -5.97 -15.72 1.06
C VAL A 321 -7.14 -14.83 1.44
N HIS A 322 -8.28 -15.45 1.75
CA HIS A 322 -9.49 -14.74 2.13
C HIS A 322 -9.43 -14.26 3.59
N LEU A 323 -9.66 -12.97 3.79
CA LEU A 323 -9.68 -12.28 5.08
C LEU A 323 -11.06 -11.73 5.44
N SER A 324 -12.03 -11.74 4.52
CA SER A 324 -13.42 -11.32 4.77
C SER A 324 -14.39 -12.04 3.83
N GLN A 325 -15.69 -11.78 3.99
CA GLN A 325 -16.74 -12.32 3.11
C GLN A 325 -16.83 -11.59 1.77
N GLY A 326 -16.13 -10.47 1.61
CA GLY A 326 -16.10 -9.67 0.40
C GLY A 326 -17.41 -8.92 0.12
N LEU A 327 -18.00 -8.30 1.15
CA LEU A 327 -19.29 -7.62 1.06
C LEU A 327 -19.15 -6.15 0.63
N TYR A 328 -20.28 -5.45 0.49
CA TYR A 328 -20.33 -4.00 0.35
C TYR A 328 -20.06 -3.31 1.70
N GLU A 329 -18.79 -3.29 2.10
CA GLU A 329 -18.32 -2.84 3.42
C GLU A 329 -16.95 -2.16 3.30
N GLY A 330 -16.49 -1.47 4.33
CA GLY A 330 -15.14 -0.92 4.40
C GLY A 330 -14.10 -2.00 4.66
N ASP A 331 -12.90 -1.82 4.12
CA ASP A 331 -11.76 -2.71 4.35
C ASP A 331 -10.50 -1.94 4.74
N MET A 332 -9.59 -2.60 5.45
CA MET A 332 -8.36 -2.02 5.98
C MET A 332 -7.41 -1.51 4.89
N ASN A 333 -7.38 -2.19 3.74
CA ASN A 333 -6.48 -1.87 2.63
C ASN A 333 -6.90 -0.59 1.91
N ALA A 334 -8.18 -0.41 1.62
CA ALA A 334 -8.68 0.85 1.07
C ALA A 334 -8.64 1.97 2.11
N SER A 335 -9.00 1.68 3.36
CA SER A 335 -9.01 2.65 4.45
C SER A 335 -7.63 3.24 4.74
N THR A 336 -6.57 2.42 4.77
CA THR A 336 -5.20 2.93 4.92
C THR A 336 -4.77 3.78 3.72
N GLN A 337 -5.23 3.44 2.51
CA GLN A 337 -4.94 4.21 1.31
C GLN A 337 -5.68 5.54 1.27
N ALA A 338 -6.93 5.59 1.72
CA ALA A 338 -7.72 6.81 1.83
C ALA A 338 -7.00 7.84 2.71
N VAL A 339 -6.49 7.42 3.87
CA VAL A 339 -5.70 8.28 4.76
C VAL A 339 -4.43 8.79 4.07
N LEU A 340 -3.73 7.93 3.34
CA LEU A 340 -2.56 8.36 2.58
C LEU A 340 -2.94 9.40 1.51
N ILE A 341 -3.97 9.14 0.71
CA ILE A 341 -4.47 10.09 -0.32
C ILE A 341 -4.77 11.45 0.33
N HIS A 342 -5.47 11.46 1.45
CA HIS A 342 -5.82 12.67 2.18
C HIS A 342 -4.57 13.49 2.55
N MET A 343 -3.54 12.85 3.11
CA MET A 343 -2.26 13.50 3.41
C MET A 343 -1.55 14.02 2.15
N LEU A 344 -1.55 13.23 1.07
CA LEU A 344 -0.90 13.62 -0.18
C LEU A 344 -1.57 14.83 -0.83
N CYS A 345 -2.90 14.92 -0.80
CA CYS A 345 -3.63 16.07 -1.33
C CYS A 345 -3.32 17.36 -0.55
N TYR A 346 -3.09 17.25 0.76
CA TYR A 346 -2.58 18.37 1.57
C TYR A 346 -1.16 18.80 1.13
N ARG A 347 -0.26 17.84 0.89
CA ARG A 347 1.10 18.12 0.40
C ARG A 347 1.10 18.75 -0.99
N LEU A 348 0.32 18.22 -1.93
CA LEU A 348 0.12 18.82 -3.27
C LEU A 348 -0.42 20.24 -3.17
N ALA A 349 -1.27 20.52 -2.17
CA ALA A 349 -1.76 21.86 -1.90
C ALA A 349 -0.73 22.78 -1.20
N ASN A 350 0.46 22.30 -0.85
CA ASN A 350 1.44 22.99 -0.01
C ASN A 350 0.81 23.47 1.31
N LEU A 351 0.06 22.57 1.96
CA LEU A 351 -0.55 22.78 3.26
C LEU A 351 -0.05 21.73 4.25
N GLU A 352 0.10 22.13 5.51
CA GLU A 352 0.29 21.17 6.60
C GLU A 352 -0.98 20.37 6.79
N PHE A 353 -0.82 19.05 6.87
CA PHE A 353 -1.91 18.14 7.20
C PHE A 353 -2.35 18.36 8.65
N ASP A 354 -3.64 18.58 8.87
CA ASP A 354 -4.15 18.74 10.23
C ASP A 354 -4.40 17.36 10.85
N TYR A 355 -3.47 16.96 11.72
CA TYR A 355 -3.55 15.71 12.49
C TYR A 355 -4.58 15.78 13.63
N ARG A 356 -5.34 16.88 13.77
CA ARG A 356 -6.30 17.11 14.87
C ARG A 356 -7.72 17.22 14.32
N HIS A 357 -8.35 16.09 14.07
CA HIS A 357 -9.80 16.04 13.92
C HIS A 357 -10.41 15.67 15.27
N PRO A 358 -11.59 16.22 15.62
CA PRO A 358 -12.20 16.02 16.94
C PRO A 358 -12.34 14.54 17.34
N ASN A 359 -12.62 13.66 16.37
CA ASN A 359 -12.82 12.24 16.62
C ASN A 359 -11.51 11.44 16.83
N PHE A 360 -10.34 12.05 16.60
CA PHE A 360 -9.05 11.36 16.72
C PHE A 360 -8.60 11.27 18.18
N GLU A 361 -8.82 12.33 18.96
CA GLU A 361 -8.46 12.38 20.38
C GLU A 361 -9.24 11.34 21.20
N SER A 362 -10.41 10.93 20.71
CA SER A 362 -11.26 9.90 21.31
C SER A 362 -10.97 8.48 20.82
N PHE A 363 -10.07 8.24 19.87
CA PHE A 363 -9.88 6.91 19.28
C PHE A 363 -9.66 5.81 20.34
N TYR A 364 -8.75 6.04 21.30
CA TYR A 364 -8.48 5.07 22.35
C TYR A 364 -9.64 4.92 23.34
N SER A 365 -10.44 5.97 23.55
CA SER A 365 -11.67 5.89 24.34
C SER A 365 -12.81 5.15 23.63
N MET A 366 -12.79 5.08 22.30
CA MET A 366 -13.75 4.28 21.50
C MET A 366 -13.42 2.79 21.58
N ILE A 367 -12.13 2.46 21.66
CA ILE A 367 -11.69 1.08 21.89
C ILE A 367 -12.13 0.63 23.28
N ASP A 368 -12.11 1.48 24.31
CA ASP A 368 -12.57 1.10 25.64
C ASP A 368 -13.02 2.30 26.50
N SER A 369 -14.11 2.11 27.23
CA SER A 369 -14.56 3.03 28.28
C SER A 369 -13.76 2.91 29.59
N SER A 370 -12.75 2.03 29.66
CA SER A 370 -11.96 1.75 30.88
C SER A 370 -10.51 2.28 30.87
N TRP A 371 -10.06 2.96 29.80
CA TRP A 371 -8.67 3.49 29.69
C TRP A 371 -8.55 5.02 29.86
N VAL A 372 -9.61 5.70 30.33
CA VAL A 372 -9.59 7.15 30.63
C VAL A 372 -9.49 7.38 32.12
#